data_AF-A0A7Y8KUG2-F1
#
_entry.id   AF-A0A7Y8KUG2-F1
#
_cell.length_a   1.000
_cell.length_b   1.000
_cell.length_c   1.000
_cell.angle_alpha   90.00
_cell.angle_beta   90.00
_cell.angle_gamma   90.00
#
_symmetry.space_group_name_H-M   'P 1'
#
loop_
_entity.id
_entity.type
_entity.pdbx_description
1 polymer ?
#
loop_
_entity_poly.entity_id
_entity_poly.type
_entity_poly.pdbx_seq_one_letter_code
_entity_poly.pdbx_strand_id
1 'polypeptide(L)'
;MADQLLNTDHRQVGHELASISGVDVAKARPATLRAWEARGLALHHLSAGDVAEALKVTVAAASGPSRTPAVIQPRTAAKERR
;
A
#
# COMPACT_ATOMS: atom_id res chain seq x y z
N MET A 1 -23.77 -17.62 5.46
CA MET A 1 -22.70 -17.23 6.41
C MET A 1 -21.41 -16.80 5.68
N ALA A 2 -21.47 -16.30 4.44
CA ALA A 2 -20.30 -15.80 3.70
C ALA A 2 -20.22 -14.26 3.66
N ASP A 3 -21.31 -13.58 4.02
CA ASP A 3 -21.43 -12.13 3.95
C ASP A 3 -20.77 -11.41 5.13
N GLN A 4 -20.55 -12.11 6.26
CA GLN A 4 -19.89 -11.53 7.45
C GLN A 4 -18.37 -11.33 7.28
N LEU A 5 -17.72 -12.00 6.31
CA LEU A 5 -16.29 -11.83 6.06
C LEU A 5 -15.98 -10.56 5.25
N LEU A 6 -16.96 -9.99 4.55
CA LEU A 6 -16.80 -8.78 3.75
C LEU A 6 -16.72 -7.50 4.59
N ASN A 7 -17.11 -7.55 5.87
CA ASN A 7 -16.98 -6.44 6.80
C ASN A 7 -15.82 -6.64 7.80
N THR A 8 -14.83 -7.46 7.42
CA THR A 8 -13.58 -7.54 8.18
C THR A 8 -12.78 -6.27 7.89
N ASP A 9 -12.68 -5.38 8.88
CA ASP A 9 -11.89 -4.15 8.76
C ASP A 9 -10.45 -4.52 8.40
N HIS A 10 -10.04 -4.15 7.18
CA HIS A 10 -8.72 -4.50 6.64
C HIS A 10 -7.58 -3.93 7.49
N ARG A 11 -7.83 -2.86 8.27
CA ARG A 11 -6.83 -2.30 9.20
C ARG A 11 -6.66 -3.20 10.41
N GLN A 12 -7.77 -3.73 10.95
CA GLN A 12 -7.73 -4.73 12.02
C GLN A 12 -6.96 -5.98 11.59
N VAL A 13 -7.20 -6.50 10.38
CA VAL A 13 -6.42 -7.63 9.82
C VAL A 13 -4.94 -7.28 9.72
N GLY A 14 -4.62 -6.06 9.28
CA GLY A 14 -3.24 -5.57 9.24
C GLY A 14 -2.58 -5.54 10.63
N HIS A 15 -3.31 -5.09 11.65
CA HIS A 15 -2.83 -5.02 13.04
C HIS A 15 -2.63 -6.40 13.66
N GLU A 16 -3.54 -7.34 13.39
CA GLU A 16 -3.40 -8.73 13.82
C GLU A 16 -2.18 -9.40 13.19
N LEU A 17 -1.96 -9.21 11.88
CA LEU A 17 -0.77 -9.70 11.20
C LEU A 17 0.53 -9.10 11.76
N ALA A 18 0.50 -7.81 12.07
CA ALA A 18 1.63 -7.14 12.73
C ALA A 18 1.93 -7.80 14.09
N SER A 19 0.88 -7.99 14.91
CA SER A 19 0.99 -8.58 16.24
C SER A 19 1.51 -10.02 16.19
N ILE A 20 0.98 -10.87 15.29
CA ILE A 20 1.43 -12.25 15.08
C ILE A 20 2.89 -12.28 14.61
N SER A 21 3.30 -11.29 13.82
CA SER A 21 4.69 -11.13 13.37
C SER A 21 5.63 -10.56 14.46
N GLY A 22 5.13 -10.29 15.68
CA GLY A 22 5.91 -9.74 16.79
C GLY A 22 6.08 -8.22 16.75
N VAL A 23 5.34 -7.51 15.90
CA VAL A 23 5.33 -6.05 15.88
C VAL A 23 4.35 -5.53 16.92
N ASP A 24 4.88 -4.78 17.89
CA ASP A 24 4.06 -4.07 18.88
C ASP A 24 3.34 -2.90 18.20
N VAL A 25 2.07 -3.10 17.88
CA VAL A 25 1.20 -2.14 17.19
C VAL A 25 1.07 -0.82 17.96
N ALA A 26 1.17 -0.85 19.30
CA ALA A 26 1.09 0.34 20.14
C ALA A 26 2.39 1.16 20.14
N LYS A 27 3.53 0.54 19.82
CA LYS A 27 4.86 1.18 19.78
C LYS A 27 5.42 1.35 18.36
N ALA A 28 4.78 0.74 17.37
CA ALA A 28 5.23 0.79 15.98
C ALA A 28 5.15 2.21 15.41
N ARG A 29 6.08 2.55 14.52
CA ARG A 29 6.02 3.82 13.81
C ARG A 29 4.77 3.85 12.91
N PRO A 30 4.12 5.01 12.73
CA PRO A 30 2.94 5.12 11.86
C PRO A 30 3.16 4.59 10.44
N ALA A 31 4.37 4.75 9.89
CA ALA A 31 4.72 4.19 8.58
C ALA A 31 4.72 2.65 8.55
N THR A 32 5.20 2.03 9.64
CA THR A 32 5.15 0.56 9.81
C THR A 32 3.71 0.09 9.93
N LEU A 33 2.87 0.79 10.70
CA LEU A 33 1.44 0.48 10.81
C LEU A 33 0.73 0.58 9.46
N ARG A 34 0.95 1.65 8.69
CA ARG A 34 0.39 1.82 7.34
C ARG A 34 0.78 0.69 6.39
N ALA A 35 2.03 0.21 6.47
CA ALA A 35 2.48 -0.91 5.65
C ALA A 35 1.76 -2.21 6.02
N TRP A 36 1.47 -2.44 7.30
CA TRP A 36 0.70 -3.59 7.77
C TRP A 36 -0.79 -3.48 7.41
N GLU A 37 -1.40 -2.31 7.55
CA GLU A 37 -2.79 -2.06 7.11
C GLU A 37 -2.96 -2.30 5.61
N ALA A 38 -1.98 -1.88 4.79
CA ALA A 38 -1.99 -2.14 3.36
C ALA A 38 -1.87 -3.65 3.03
N ARG A 39 -1.14 -4.42 3.84
CA ARG A 39 -1.12 -5.90 3.70
C ARG A 39 -2.48 -6.51 4.00
N GLY A 40 -3.18 -6.02 5.02
CA GLY A 40 -4.57 -6.42 5.31
C GLY A 40 -5.52 -6.10 4.16
N LEU A 41 -5.37 -4.93 3.55
CA LEU A 41 -6.15 -4.54 2.36
C LEU A 41 -5.83 -5.42 1.14
N ALA A 42 -4.57 -5.74 0.90
CA ALA A 42 -4.19 -6.65 -0.18
C ALA A 42 -4.80 -8.05 0.01
N LEU A 43 -4.83 -8.57 1.24
CA LEU A 43 -5.49 -9.84 1.55
C LEU A 43 -7.01 -9.78 1.36
N HIS A 44 -7.64 -8.65 1.67
CA HIS A 44 -9.06 -8.45 1.39
C HIS A 44 -9.34 -8.56 -0.12
N HIS A 45 -8.56 -7.88 -0.96
CA HIS A 45 -8.67 -7.98 -2.41
C HIS A 45 -8.40 -9.41 -2.93
N LEU A 46 -7.39 -10.10 -2.39
CA LEU A 46 -7.14 -11.51 -2.73
C LEU A 46 -8.33 -12.42 -2.36
N SER A 47 -8.94 -12.22 -1.20
CA SER A 47 -10.14 -12.96 -0.80
C SER A 47 -11.33 -12.68 -1.70
N ALA A 48 -11.40 -11.50 -2.32
CA ALA A 48 -12.41 -11.14 -3.31
C ALA A 48 -12.08 -11.66 -4.73
N GLY A 49 -10.92 -12.31 -4.93
CA GLY A 49 -10.44 -12.76 -6.23
C GLY A 49 -9.80 -11.66 -7.08
N ASP A 50 -9.67 -10.43 -6.54
CA ASP A 50 -9.08 -9.29 -7.23
C ASP A 50 -7.56 -9.22 -6.98
N VAL A 51 -6.85 -10.10 -7.68
CA VAL A 51 -5.37 -10.18 -7.59
C VAL A 51 -4.70 -8.90 -8.11
N ALA A 52 -5.33 -8.21 -9.06
CA ALA A 52 -4.77 -7.00 -9.65
C ALA A 52 -4.75 -5.85 -8.64
N GLU A 53 -5.87 -5.62 -7.94
CA GLU A 53 -5.93 -4.61 -6.88
C GLU A 53 -5.06 -4.98 -5.68
N ALA A 54 -5.00 -6.26 -5.32
CA ALA A 54 -4.10 -6.73 -4.26
C ALA A 54 -2.65 -6.33 -4.55
N LEU A 55 -2.15 -6.60 -5.76
CA LEU A 55 -0.78 -6.27 -6.16
C LEU A 55 -0.51 -4.75 -6.16
N LYS A 56 -1.46 -3.94 -6.63
CA LYS A 56 -1.34 -2.47 -6.61
C LYS A 56 -1.14 -1.95 -5.19
N VAL A 57 -1.93 -2.45 -4.24
CA VAL A 57 -1.86 -2.06 -2.84
C VAL A 57 -0.51 -2.45 -2.23
N THR A 58 0.00 -3.66 -2.49
CA THR A 58 1.31 -4.10 -1.94
C THR A 58 2.48 -3.29 -2.52
N VAL A 59 2.44 -2.99 -3.82
CA VAL A 59 3.48 -2.17 -4.48
C VAL A 59 3.47 -0.74 -3.94
N ALA A 60 2.28 -0.15 -3.73
CA ALA A 60 2.15 1.16 -3.12
C ALA A 60 2.66 1.19 -1.67
N ALA A 61 2.43 0.11 -0.90
CA ALA A 61 2.91 0.00 0.47
C ALA A 61 4.43 -0.20 0.60
N ALA A 62 5.03 -0.94 -0.33
CA ALA A 62 6.48 -1.11 -0.42
C ALA A 62 7.18 0.17 -0.88
N SER A 63 6.50 0.95 -1.71
CA SER A 63 6.95 2.26 -2.19
C SER A 63 6.57 3.36 -1.18
N GLY A 64 7.12 3.31 0.04
CA GLY A 64 7.09 4.49 0.94
C GLY A 64 7.57 5.72 0.17
N PRO A 65 7.03 6.94 0.47
CA PRO A 65 6.78 8.04 -0.49
C PRO A 65 7.95 8.21 -1.46
N SER A 66 7.92 7.37 -2.50
CA SER A 66 8.88 7.44 -3.56
C SER A 66 8.28 8.50 -4.44
N ARG A 67 8.66 9.73 -4.09
CA ARG A 67 8.98 10.82 -4.98
C ARG A 67 8.49 10.46 -6.37
N THR A 68 7.37 11.06 -6.75
CA THR A 68 6.95 11.23 -8.13
C THR A 68 8.20 11.15 -9.00
N PRO A 69 8.30 10.27 -10.00
CA PRO A 69 9.24 10.54 -11.06
C PRO A 69 8.74 11.87 -11.60
N ALA A 70 9.39 12.95 -11.16
CA ALA A 70 9.30 14.23 -11.81
C ALA A 70 9.68 13.86 -13.23
N VAL A 71 8.65 13.74 -14.06
CA VAL A 71 8.74 13.70 -15.50
C VAL A 71 9.61 14.91 -15.81
N ILE A 72 10.90 14.65 -16.01
CA ILE A 72 11.81 15.60 -16.60
C ILE A 72 11.31 15.67 -18.04
N GLN A 73 10.29 16.52 -18.26
CA GLN A 73 9.95 16.94 -19.60
C GLN A 73 11.25 17.52 -20.16
N PRO A 74 11.76 17.00 -21.29
CA PRO A 74 12.84 17.69 -21.96
C PRO A 74 12.26 19.06 -22.34
N ARG A 75 12.82 20.13 -21.75
CA ARG A 75 12.60 21.49 -22.24
C ARG A 75 13.24 21.57 -23.62
N THR A 76 12.58 21.05 -24.65
CA THR A 76 12.82 21.44 -26.03
C THR A 76 12.20 22.83 -26.21
N ALA A 77 12.89 23.83 -25.67
CA ALA A 77 12.62 25.22 -26.01
C ALA A 77 13.92 26.03 -25.89
N ALA A 78 14.35 26.53 -27.04
CA ALA A 78 15.24 27.66 -27.26
C ALA A 78 16.75 27.47 -27.02
N LYS A 79 17.47 27.16 -28.11
CA LYS A 79 18.55 28.04 -28.61
C LYS A 79 18.89 27.71 -30.08
N GLU A 80 17.98 28.00 -31.00
CA GLU A 80 18.40 28.22 -32.39
C GLU A 80 19.13 29.58 -32.39
N ARG A 81 20.47 29.52 -32.38
CA ARG A 81 21.33 30.66 -32.66
C ARG A 81 21.46 30.75 -34.18
N ARG A 82 20.99 31.85 -34.76
CA ARG A 82 21.50 32.41 -36.01
C ARG A 82 21.83 33.87 -35.77
#